data_AF-A0A7C3D4I4-F1
#
_entry.id   AF-A0A7C3D4I4-F1
#
_cell.length_a   1.000
_cell.length_b   1.000
_cell.length_c   1.000
_cell.angle_alpha   90.00
_cell.angle_beta   90.00
_cell.angle_gamma   90.00
#
_symmetry.space_group_name_H-M   'P 1'
#
loop_
_entity.id
_entity.type
_entity.pdbx_description
1 polymer ?
#
loop_
_entity_poly.entity_id
_entity_poly.type
_entity_poly.pdbx_seq_one_letter_code
_entity_poly.pdbx_strand_id
1 'polypeptide(L)'
;MNTPQPGRSALPPSDPNRRQGILAGLHIDLPLLAGLLLLYGFGILVLYSAAGGNIAQVERQLVRIGIALIVMVVIAQLPPWRLRRWSPWLYAAAVLMLIAVL
;
A
#
# COMPACT_ATOMS: atom_id res chain seq x y z
N MET A 1 63.68 0.29 17.06
CA MET A 1 62.74 0.01 18.16
C MET A 1 61.38 -0.26 17.54
N ASN A 2 61.10 -1.51 17.14
CA ASN A 2 59.84 -1.88 16.50
C ASN A 2 58.93 -2.48 17.57
N THR A 3 57.81 -1.82 17.88
CA THR A 3 56.80 -2.38 18.78
C THR A 3 55.92 -3.38 18.01
N PRO A 4 55.68 -4.58 18.55
CA PRO A 4 54.65 -5.48 18.03
C PRO A 4 53.27 -4.98 18.51
N GLN A 5 52.31 -4.86 17.59
CA GLN A 5 50.90 -4.57 17.89
C GLN A 5 50.11 -5.88 17.92
N PRO A 6 49.75 -6.46 19.09
CA PRO A 6 48.81 -7.56 19.18
C PRO A 6 47.40 -7.02 19.40
N GLY A 7 46.42 -7.49 18.60
CA GLY A 7 45.01 -7.22 18.87
C GLY A 7 44.20 -6.80 17.66
N ARG A 8 44.23 -7.60 16.58
CA ARG A 8 43.11 -7.61 15.63
C ARG A 8 41.93 -8.25 16.37
N SER A 9 41.14 -7.46 17.09
CA SER A 9 39.76 -7.82 17.39
C SER A 9 39.02 -7.91 16.06
N ALA A 10 39.14 -9.08 15.43
CA ALA A 10 38.32 -9.51 14.32
C ALA A 10 36.89 -9.61 14.83
N LEU A 11 36.20 -8.48 14.89
CA LEU A 11 34.75 -8.50 14.87
C LEU A 11 34.40 -9.11 13.50
N PRO A 12 33.72 -10.27 13.45
CA PRO A 12 33.15 -10.73 12.20
C PRO A 12 32.32 -9.58 11.62
N PRO A 13 32.37 -9.32 10.31
CA PRO A 13 31.48 -8.34 9.69
C PRO A 13 30.06 -8.68 10.13
N SER A 14 29.49 -7.86 11.01
CA SER A 14 28.05 -7.86 11.19
C SER A 14 27.52 -7.31 9.88
N ASP A 15 27.05 -8.19 9.00
CA ASP A 15 26.32 -7.80 7.81
C ASP A 15 24.91 -7.37 8.24
N PRO A 16 24.62 -6.06 8.43
CA PRO A 16 23.24 -5.60 8.70
C PRO A 16 22.32 -5.90 7.50
N ASN A 17 22.90 -6.32 6.37
CA ASN A 17 22.26 -6.44 5.08
C ASN A 17 21.46 -7.74 4.88
N ARG A 18 21.57 -8.74 5.78
CA ARG A 18 20.91 -10.05 5.60
C ARG A 18 19.39 -10.05 5.84
N ARG A 19 18.84 -8.93 6.36
CA ARG A 19 17.38 -8.69 6.50
C ARG A 19 16.81 -7.75 5.44
N GLN A 20 17.55 -7.47 4.37
CA GLN A 20 17.02 -6.74 3.22
C GLN A 20 16.44 -7.67 2.14
N GLY A 21 16.20 -8.93 2.48
CA GLY A 21 15.51 -9.88 1.61
C GLY A 21 14.03 -9.53 1.54
N ILE A 22 13.57 -9.17 0.34
CA ILE A 22 12.17 -9.09 -0.13
C ILE A 22 11.19 -8.11 0.58
N LEU A 23 11.31 -7.86 1.88
CA LEU A 23 10.42 -6.98 2.66
C LEU A 23 10.83 -5.50 2.64
N ALA A 24 12.12 -5.21 2.39
CA ALA A 24 12.63 -3.82 2.31
C ALA A 24 12.47 -3.19 0.91
N GLY A 25 12.31 -4.03 -0.13
CA GLY A 25 12.14 -3.56 -1.51
C GLY A 25 10.68 -3.33 -1.91
N LEU A 26 9.74 -4.01 -1.24
CA LEU A 26 8.31 -3.82 -1.46
C LEU A 26 7.79 -2.83 -0.40
N HIS A 27 7.66 -1.55 -0.78
CA HIS A 27 6.97 -0.51 0.01
C HIS A 27 5.44 -0.75 0.13
N ILE A 28 5.01 -2.01 0.12
CA ILE A 28 3.63 -2.39 0.39
C ILE A 28 3.61 -2.82 1.84
N ASP A 29 3.00 -1.97 2.67
CA ASP A 29 2.78 -2.24 4.08
C ASP A 29 1.84 -3.44 4.20
N LEU A 30 2.42 -4.65 4.25
CA LEU A 30 1.69 -5.92 4.36
C LEU A 30 0.67 -5.92 5.52
N PRO A 31 0.95 -5.28 6.69
CA PRO A 31 -0.06 -5.11 7.74
C PRO A 31 -1.27 -4.26 7.30
N LEU A 32 -1.05 -3.18 6.55
CA LEU A 32 -2.12 -2.33 6.04
C LEU A 32 -2.93 -3.04 4.97
N LEU A 33 -2.28 -3.78 4.07
CA LEU A 33 -2.99 -4.59 3.07
C LEU A 33 -3.85 -5.66 3.74
N ALA A 34 -3.31 -6.35 4.75
CA ALA A 34 -4.06 -7.34 5.52
C ALA A 34 -5.26 -6.71 6.25
N GLY A 35 -5.06 -5.56 6.90
CA GLY A 35 -6.14 -4.81 7.55
C GLY A 35 -7.22 -4.36 6.55
N LEU A 36 -6.81 -3.89 5.37
CA LEU A 36 -7.72 -3.48 4.30
C LEU A 36 -8.54 -4.66 3.76
N LEU A 37 -7.90 -5.81 3.52
CA LEU A 37 -8.60 -7.02 3.07
C LEU A 37 -9.58 -7.54 4.12
N LEU A 38 -9.21 -7.51 5.40
CA LEU A 38 -10.11 -7.85 6.50
C LEU A 38 -11.31 -6.89 6.54
N LEU A 39 -11.08 -5.59 6.40
CA LEU A 39 -12.14 -4.60 6.36
C LEU A 39 -13.08 -4.82 5.18
N TYR A 40 -12.55 -5.09 3.99
CA TYR A 40 -13.37 -5.40 2.81
C TYR A 40 -14.16 -6.70 2.97
N GLY A 41 -13.54 -7.76 3.50
CA GLY A 41 -14.22 -9.02 3.79
C GLY A 41 -15.36 -8.84 4.78
N PHE A 42 -15.11 -8.10 5.87
CA PHE A 42 -16.15 -7.75 6.85
C PHE A 42 -17.25 -6.89 6.22
N GLY A 43 -16.90 -5.91 5.39
CA GLY A 43 -17.87 -5.07 4.68
C GLY A 43 -18.78 -5.87 3.75
N ILE A 44 -18.24 -6.89 3.07
CA ILE A 44 -19.05 -7.81 2.25
C ILE A 44 -19.98 -8.64 3.13
N LEU A 45 -19.52 -9.12 4.29
CA LEU A 45 -20.36 -9.88 5.22
C LEU A 45 -21.53 -9.04 5.74
N VAL A 46 -21.26 -7.79 6.12
CA VAL A 46 -22.29 -6.82 6.55
C VAL A 46 -23.24 -6.49 5.40
N LEU A 47 -22.72 -6.24 4.20
CA LEU A 47 -23.53 -5.97 3.02
C LEU A 47 -24.45 -7.15 2.71
N TYR A 48 -23.95 -8.38 2.70
CA TYR A 48 -24.74 -9.58 2.45
C TYR A 48 -25.89 -9.72 3.47
N SER A 49 -25.61 -9.41 4.74
CA SER A 49 -26.60 -9.39 5.82
C SER A 49 -27.68 -8.32 5.59
N ALA A 50 -27.28 -7.08 5.28
CA ALA A 50 -28.20 -5.96 5.06
C ALA A 50 -28.99 -6.09 3.73
N ALA A 51 -28.40 -6.75 2.74
CA ALA A 51 -28.96 -6.98 1.41
C ALA A 51 -30.05 -8.07 1.38
N GLY A 52 -30.33 -8.73 2.51
CA GLY A 52 -31.29 -9.84 2.59
C GLY A 52 -30.90 -11.03 1.70
N GLY A 53 -29.60 -11.27 1.51
CA GLY A 53 -29.10 -12.35 0.65
C GLY A 53 -29.04 -12.01 -0.85
N ASN A 54 -29.23 -10.75 -1.25
CA ASN A 54 -29.13 -10.34 -2.65
C ASN A 54 -27.68 -10.43 -3.17
N ILE A 55 -27.39 -11.53 -3.89
CA ILE A 55 -26.07 -11.80 -4.47
C ILE A 55 -25.63 -10.75 -5.48
N ALA A 56 -26.57 -10.10 -6.19
CA ALA A 56 -26.24 -9.07 -7.18
C ALA A 56 -25.64 -7.81 -6.54
N GLN A 57 -25.98 -7.51 -5.28
CA GLN A 57 -25.34 -6.42 -4.55
C GLN A 57 -23.91 -6.79 -4.13
N VAL A 58 -23.70 -8.03 -3.71
CA VAL A 58 -22.36 -8.54 -3.36
C VAL A 58 -21.44 -8.59 -4.57
N GLU A 59 -21.94 -9.03 -5.73
CA GLU A 59 -21.17 -9.08 -6.98
C GLU A 59 -20.70 -7.68 -7.41
N ARG A 60 -21.60 -6.68 -7.37
CA ARG A 60 -21.25 -5.28 -7.64
C ARG A 60 -20.20 -4.75 -6.67
N GLN A 61 -20.29 -5.13 -5.40
CA GLN A 61 -19.31 -4.75 -4.39
C GLN A 61 -17.95 -5.40 -4.63
N LEU A 62 -17.92 -6.67 -5.03
CA LEU A 62 -16.70 -7.39 -5.38
C LEU A 62 -15.99 -6.77 -6.58
N VAL A 63 -16.72 -6.42 -7.64
CA VAL A 63 -16.16 -5.72 -8.81
C VAL A 63 -15.57 -4.38 -8.40
N ARG A 64 -16.30 -3.61 -7.57
CA ARG A 64 -15.83 -2.31 -7.06
C ARG A 64 -14.54 -2.45 -6.24
N ILE A 65 -14.47 -3.44 -5.34
CA ILE A 65 -13.28 -3.72 -4.53
C ILE A 65 -12.12 -4.17 -5.42
N GLY A 66 -12.35 -5.05 -6.39
CA GLY A 66 -11.33 -5.50 -7.33
C GLY A 66 -10.71 -4.35 -8.11
N ILE A 67 -11.54 -3.46 -8.66
CA ILE A 67 -11.08 -2.25 -9.36
C ILE A 67 -10.30 -1.34 -8.39
N ALA A 68 -10.82 -1.11 -7.18
CA ALA A 68 -10.15 -0.27 -6.18
C ALA A 68 -8.76 -0.81 -5.79
N LEU A 69 -8.63 -2.12 -5.59
CA LEU A 69 -7.36 -2.77 -5.28
C LEU A 69 -6.36 -2.66 -6.44
N ILE A 70 -6.81 -2.86 -7.69
CA ILE A 70 -5.94 -2.67 -8.86
C ILE A 70 -5.46 -1.22 -8.93
N VAL A 71 -6.36 -0.25 -8.81
CA VAL A 71 -6.02 1.18 -8.83
C VAL A 71 -5.05 1.53 -7.71
N MET A 72 -5.30 1.04 -6.49
CA MET A 72 -4.40 1.21 -5.34
C MET A 72 -3.00 0.67 -5.66
N VAL A 73 -2.89 -0.55 -6.19
CA VAL A 73 -1.60 -1.17 -6.52
C VAL A 73 -0.89 -0.40 -7.64
N VAL A 74 -1.61 0.10 -8.64
CA VAL A 74 -1.03 0.94 -9.70
C VAL A 74 -0.51 2.25 -9.10
N ILE A 75 -1.31 2.94 -8.28
CA ILE A 75 -0.93 4.21 -7.66
C ILE A 75 0.21 4.03 -6.65
N ALA A 76 0.22 2.92 -5.88
CA ALA A 76 1.29 2.61 -4.94
C ALA A 76 2.64 2.39 -5.64
N GLN A 77 2.63 1.94 -6.89
CA GLN A 77 3.84 1.84 -7.72
C GLN A 77 4.29 3.19 -8.28
N LEU A 78 3.43 4.22 -8.25
CA LEU A 78 3.82 5.55 -8.73
C LEU A 78 4.71 6.24 -7.69
N PRO A 79 5.88 6.74 -8.10
CA PRO A 79 6.77 7.40 -7.18
C PRO A 79 6.22 8.76 -6.70
N PRO A 80 6.51 9.17 -5.45
CA PRO A 80 5.89 10.32 -4.80
C PRO A 80 6.11 11.64 -5.54
N TRP A 81 7.22 11.81 -6.26
CA TRP A 81 7.48 13.00 -7.05
C TRP A 81 6.48 13.18 -8.20
N ARG A 82 5.98 12.09 -8.79
CA ARG A 82 4.99 12.13 -9.87
C ARG A 82 3.65 12.55 -9.29
N LEU A 83 3.20 11.93 -8.19
CA LEU A 83 1.98 12.33 -7.47
C LEU A 83 1.97 13.83 -7.15
N ARG A 84 3.09 14.36 -6.65
CA ARG A 84 3.25 15.76 -6.25
C ARG A 84 3.09 16.76 -7.39
N ARG A 85 3.49 16.39 -8.62
CA ARG A 85 3.30 17.23 -9.82
C ARG A 85 1.86 17.19 -10.34
N TRP A 86 1.16 16.07 -10.14
CA TRP A 86 -0.24 15.90 -10.54
C TRP A 86 -1.23 16.44 -9.50
N SER A 87 -0.82 16.61 -8.24
CA SER A 87 -1.65 17.18 -7.16
C SER A 87 -2.43 18.45 -7.55
N PRO A 88 -1.83 19.52 -8.11
CA PRO A 88 -2.59 20.72 -8.46
C PRO A 88 -3.64 20.47 -9.56
N TRP A 89 -3.35 19.59 -10.53
CA TRP A 89 -4.28 19.25 -11.60
C TRP A 89 -5.45 18.42 -11.11
N LEU A 90 -5.20 17.40 -10.27
CA LEU A 90 -6.24 16.57 -9.67
C LEU A 90 -7.14 17.39 -8.74
N TYR A 91 -6.55 18.32 -7.98
CA TYR A 91 -7.30 19.23 -7.11
C TYR A 91 -8.19 20.16 -7.93
N ALA A 92 -7.66 20.79 -8.98
CA ALA A 92 -8.47 21.65 -9.86
C ALA A 92 -9.61 20.87 -10.52
N ALA A 93 -9.36 19.65 -10.99
CA ALA A 93 -10.40 18.78 -11.54
C ALA A 93 -11.49 18.43 -10.52
N ALA A 94 -11.12 18.12 -9.27
CA ALA A 94 -12.07 17.83 -8.21
C ALA A 94 -12.94 19.07 -7.86
N VAL A 95 -12.34 20.26 -7.79
CA VAL A 95 -13.06 21.52 -7.55
C VAL A 95 -14.01 21.83 -8.70
N LEU A 96 -13.56 21.67 -9.95
CA LEU A 96 -14.41 21.87 -11.12
C LEU A 96 -15.60 20.90 -11.12
N MET A 97 -15.37 19.63 -10.79
CA MET A 97 -16.45 18.64 -10.69
C MET A 97 -17.44 18.99 -9.57
N LEU A 98 -16.95 19.51 -8.43
CA LEU A 98 -17.79 19.97 -7.33
C LEU A 98 -18.66 21.17 -7.74
N ILE A 99 -18.09 22.11 -8.51
CA ILE A 99 -18.86 23.25 -9.05
C ILE A 99 -19.88 22.75 -10.08
N ALA A 100 -19.53 21.78 -10.91
CA ALA A 100 -20.41 21.29 -11.98
C ALA A 100 -21.65 20.52 -11.47
N VAL A 101 -21.62 19.99 -10.25
CA VAL A 101 -22.76 19.26 -9.66
C VAL A 101 -23.66 20.15 -8.80
N LEU A 102 -23.23 21.38 -8.48
CA LEU A 102 -24.03 22.37 -7.76
C LEU A 102 -25.04 23.03 -8.71
#